data_AF-A0A936VMU9-F1
#
_entry.id   AF-A0A936VMU9-F1
#
_cell.length_a   1.000
_cell.length_b   1.000
_cell.length_c   1.000
_cell.angle_alpha   90.00
_cell.angle_beta   90.00
_cell.angle_gamma   90.00
#
_symmetry.space_group_name_H-M   'P 1'
#
loop_
_entity.id
_entity.type
_entity.pdbx_description
1 polymer ?
#
loop_
_entity_poly.entity_id
_entity_poly.type
_entity_poly.pdbx_seq_one_letter_code
_entity_poly.pdbx_strand_id
1 'polypeptide(L)'
;MSIFAEAMRTPPHRWTSAQLSVLRNIELECLCKLLGVPHSGAKATKVARLLDLAELRTRLAPFERPDQLADRYRLRELRRMAQRAGTYAHTTKYGVAAGLLQWRNEARLRGQAFYIEVQTARATMPRQERMF
;
A
#
# COMPACT_ATOMS: atom_id res chain seq x y z
N MET A 1 11.65 -9.93 -19.53
CA MET A 1 11.72 -9.36 -18.17
C MET A 1 10.64 -10.02 -17.32
N SER A 2 10.90 -10.28 -16.03
CA SER A 2 9.85 -10.82 -15.15
C SER A 2 8.75 -9.79 -14.92
N ILE A 3 7.48 -10.21 -15.01
CA ILE A 3 6.29 -9.37 -14.76
C ILE A 3 6.33 -8.78 -13.34
N PHE A 4 6.89 -9.51 -12.39
CA PHE A 4 7.10 -9.01 -11.03
C PHE A 4 8.10 -7.84 -10.98
N ALA A 5 9.21 -7.93 -11.72
CA ALA A 5 10.19 -6.85 -11.79
C ALA A 5 9.61 -5.58 -12.46
N GLU A 6 8.72 -5.76 -13.44
CA GLU A 6 7.96 -4.66 -14.04
C GLU A 6 6.99 -4.02 -13.04
N ALA A 7 6.24 -4.82 -12.29
CA ALA A 7 5.33 -4.33 -11.24
C ALA A 7 6.09 -3.53 -10.18
N MET A 8 7.29 -3.96 -9.79
CA MET A 8 8.18 -3.27 -8.84
C MET A 8 8.68 -1.91 -9.34
N ARG A 9 8.83 -1.73 -10.66
CA ARG A 9 9.26 -0.46 -11.29
C ARG A 9 8.08 0.45 -11.61
N THR A 10 6.87 -0.11 -11.64
CA THR A 10 5.64 0.62 -11.93
C THR A 10 5.14 1.29 -10.65
N PRO A 11 4.85 2.61 -10.67
CA PRO A 11 4.21 3.26 -9.54
C PRO A 11 2.91 2.55 -9.16
N PRO A 12 2.60 2.33 -7.86
CA PRO A 12 1.43 1.55 -7.46
C PRO A 12 0.09 2.00 -8.05
N HIS A 13 -0.06 3.31 -8.30
CA HIS A 13 -1.27 3.88 -8.91
C HIS A 13 -1.48 3.53 -10.39
N ARG A 14 -0.47 2.96 -11.04
CA ARG A 14 -0.53 2.50 -12.44
C ARG A 14 -0.70 1.00 -12.58
N TRP A 15 -0.75 0.26 -11.47
CA TRP A 15 -1.00 -1.17 -11.54
C TRP A 15 -2.40 -1.46 -12.08
N THR A 16 -2.52 -2.54 -12.84
CA THR A 16 -3.80 -3.00 -13.38
C THR A 16 -4.15 -4.38 -12.83
N SER A 17 -5.45 -4.68 -12.78
CA SER A 17 -5.91 -6.01 -12.37
C SER A 17 -5.33 -7.11 -13.25
N ALA A 18 -5.24 -6.90 -14.56
CA ALA A 18 -4.66 -7.86 -15.49
C ALA A 18 -3.18 -8.17 -15.17
N GLN A 19 -2.38 -7.12 -14.95
CA GLN A 19 -0.96 -7.26 -14.59
C GLN A 19 -0.76 -7.97 -13.24
N LEU A 20 -1.59 -7.68 -12.24
CA LEU A 20 -1.45 -8.30 -10.92
C LEU A 20 -2.00 -9.74 -10.90
N SER A 21 -3.01 -10.04 -11.72
CA SER A 21 -3.65 -11.37 -11.73
C SER A 21 -2.75 -12.48 -12.27
N VAL A 22 -1.72 -12.15 -13.04
CA VAL A 22 -0.74 -13.12 -13.56
C VAL A 22 0.39 -13.43 -12.57
N LEU A 23 0.56 -12.62 -11.52
CA LEU A 23 1.59 -12.83 -10.50
C LEU A 23 1.27 -14.04 -9.62
N ARG A 24 2.30 -14.68 -9.06
CA ARG A 24 2.15 -15.75 -8.07
C ARG A 24 1.64 -15.18 -6.75
N ASN A 25 1.03 -16.03 -5.94
CA ASN A 25 0.49 -15.60 -4.64
C ASN A 25 1.59 -14.99 -3.73
N ILE A 26 2.79 -15.58 -3.74
CA ILE A 26 3.94 -15.07 -2.98
C ILE A 26 4.41 -13.69 -3.48
N GLU A 27 4.35 -13.43 -4.78
CA GLU A 27 4.71 -12.14 -5.38
C GLU A 27 3.71 -11.06 -4.97
N LEU A 28 2.42 -11.39 -4.96
CA LEU A 28 1.37 -10.50 -4.46
C LEU A 28 1.52 -10.21 -2.96
N GLU A 29 1.94 -11.20 -2.17
CA GLU A 29 2.26 -10.98 -0.75
C GLU A 29 3.43 -9.99 -0.57
N CYS A 30 4.49 -10.15 -1.37
CA CYS A 30 5.60 -9.20 -1.38
C CYS A 30 5.13 -7.79 -1.74
N LEU A 31 4.29 -7.63 -2.75
CA LEU A 31 3.72 -6.33 -3.11
C LEU A 31 2.85 -5.74 -1.99
N CYS A 32 2.04 -6.55 -1.31
CA CYS A 32 1.25 -6.10 -0.15
C CYS A 32 2.15 -5.61 0.99
N LYS A 33 3.22 -6.36 1.30
CA LYS A 33 4.20 -5.98 2.32
C LYS A 33 4.91 -4.67 1.96
N LEU A 34 5.33 -4.51 0.70
CA LEU A 34 5.93 -3.26 0.20
C LEU A 34 4.97 -2.06 0.24
N LEU A 35 3.69 -2.28 0.00
CA LEU A 35 2.67 -1.23 0.14
C LEU A 35 2.30 -0.97 1.61
N GLY A 36 2.75 -1.82 2.54
CA GLY A 36 2.49 -1.73 3.98
C GLY A 36 1.05 -2.09 4.35
N VAL A 37 0.42 -3.00 3.59
CA VAL A 37 -0.99 -3.39 3.72
C VAL A 37 -1.14 -4.88 4.06
N PRO A 38 -2.33 -5.33 4.53
CA PRO A 38 -2.55 -6.75 4.85
C PRO A 38 -2.26 -7.68 3.66
N HIS A 39 -1.51 -8.75 3.91
CA HIS A 39 -1.05 -9.69 2.89
C HIS A 39 -1.65 -11.11 3.05
N SER A 40 -2.70 -11.28 3.85
CA SER A 40 -3.43 -12.55 3.99
C SER A 40 -4.61 -12.64 3.02
N GLY A 41 -5.13 -13.86 2.82
CA GLY A 41 -6.32 -14.16 2.04
C GLY A 41 -6.05 -14.70 0.64
N ALA A 42 -7.14 -14.88 -0.13
CA ALA A 42 -7.09 -15.39 -1.49
C ALA A 42 -6.42 -14.42 -2.46
N LYS A 43 -5.92 -14.95 -3.58
CA LYS A 43 -5.23 -14.19 -4.64
C LYS A 43 -6.05 -12.99 -5.13
N ALA A 44 -7.32 -13.21 -5.49
CA ALA A 44 -8.22 -12.16 -5.97
C ALA A 44 -8.40 -11.03 -4.94
N THR A 45 -8.51 -11.39 -3.65
CA THR A 45 -8.61 -10.42 -2.55
C THR A 45 -7.36 -9.56 -2.41
N LYS A 46 -6.16 -10.15 -2.59
CA LYS A 46 -4.90 -9.40 -2.59
C LYS A 46 -4.82 -8.42 -3.76
N VAL A 47 -5.19 -8.86 -4.96
CA VAL A 47 -5.23 -7.98 -6.14
C VAL A 47 -6.16 -6.80 -5.92
N ALA A 48 -7.40 -7.05 -5.49
CA ALA A 48 -8.37 -6.00 -5.20
C ALA A 48 -7.84 -5.02 -4.14
N ARG A 49 -7.25 -5.53 -3.06
CA ARG A 49 -6.67 -4.72 -1.98
C ARG A 49 -5.49 -3.86 -2.45
N LEU A 50 -4.60 -4.42 -3.26
CA LEU A 50 -3.46 -3.68 -3.81
C LEU A 50 -3.93 -2.48 -4.63
N LEU A 51 -4.90 -2.69 -5.52
CA LEU A 51 -5.45 -1.63 -6.37
C LEU A 51 -6.19 -0.58 -5.53
N ASP A 52 -7.04 -1.02 -4.61
CA ASP A 52 -7.84 -0.15 -3.75
C ASP A 52 -6.96 0.76 -2.87
N LEU A 53 -5.96 0.17 -2.20
CA LEU A 53 -5.09 0.91 -1.29
C LEU A 53 -4.01 1.72 -2.02
N ALA A 54 -3.62 1.34 -3.24
CA ALA A 54 -2.76 2.16 -4.09
C ALA A 54 -3.50 3.43 -4.58
N GLU A 55 -4.76 3.31 -5.01
CA GLU A 55 -5.60 4.46 -5.35
C GLU A 55 -5.78 5.38 -4.13
N LEU A 56 -6.10 4.81 -2.97
CA LEU A 56 -6.30 5.58 -1.76
C LEU A 56 -5.02 6.32 -1.33
N ARG A 57 -3.86 5.65 -1.33
CA ARG A 57 -2.57 6.31 -1.03
C ARG A 57 -2.27 7.46 -1.97
N THR A 58 -2.60 7.30 -3.26
CA THR A 58 -2.41 8.33 -4.29
C THR A 58 -3.32 9.52 -4.06
N ARG A 59 -4.59 9.25 -3.72
CA ARG A 59 -5.56 10.27 -3.37
C ARG A 59 -5.16 11.06 -2.13
N LEU A 60 -4.53 10.41 -1.15
CA LEU A 60 -4.04 11.05 0.08
C LEU A 60 -2.66 11.72 -0.08
N ALA A 61 -1.90 11.41 -1.13
CA ALA A 61 -0.51 11.87 -1.29
C ALA A 61 -0.33 13.40 -1.27
N PRO A 62 -1.21 14.22 -1.86
CA PRO A 62 -1.03 15.69 -1.90
C PRO A 62 -1.23 16.39 -0.55
N PHE A 63 -1.72 15.70 0.48
CA PHE A 63 -2.12 16.32 1.75
C PHE A 63 -1.08 16.04 2.83
N GLU A 64 -0.64 17.09 3.52
CA GLU A 64 0.31 16.98 4.62
C GLU A 64 -0.37 17.10 5.97
N ARG A 65 -1.46 17.87 6.02
CA ARG A 65 -2.16 18.20 7.26
C ARG A 65 -3.64 17.81 7.22
N PRO A 66 -4.25 17.44 8.37
CA PRO A 66 -5.65 17.01 8.42
C PRO A 66 -6.66 18.05 7.95
N ASP A 67 -6.37 19.34 8.16
CA ASP A 67 -7.20 20.47 7.72
C ASP A 67 -7.36 20.50 6.20
N GLN A 68 -6.28 20.31 5.45
CA GLN A 68 -6.32 20.30 3.99
C GLN A 68 -7.24 19.18 3.46
N LEU A 69 -7.21 18.02 4.11
CA LEU A 69 -8.07 16.88 3.75
C LEU A 69 -9.52 17.12 4.16
N ALA A 70 -9.72 17.71 5.35
CA ALA A 70 -11.03 18.07 5.87
C ALA A 70 -11.69 19.17 5.01
N ASP A 71 -10.95 20.13 4.49
CA ASP A 71 -11.49 21.18 3.62
C ASP A 71 -11.88 20.61 2.25
N ARG A 72 -11.10 19.64 1.74
CA ARG A 72 -11.32 19.04 0.42
C ARG A 72 -12.52 18.10 0.36
N TYR A 73 -12.77 17.32 1.41
CA TYR A 73 -13.76 16.24 1.37
C TYR A 73 -14.86 16.39 2.42
N ARG A 74 -16.04 15.85 2.14
CA ARG A 74 -17.11 15.75 3.14
C ARG A 74 -16.80 14.64 4.15
N LEU A 75 -17.31 14.77 5.38
CA LEU A 75 -17.12 13.76 6.44
C LEU A 75 -17.51 12.34 5.99
N ARG A 76 -18.61 12.20 5.23
CA ARG A 76 -19.05 10.91 4.68
C ARG A 76 -18.00 10.27 3.76
N GLU A 77 -17.32 11.07 2.96
CA GLU A 77 -16.27 10.58 2.06
C GLU A 77 -15.02 10.17 2.84
N LEU A 78 -14.61 10.97 3.82
CA LEU A 78 -13.51 10.64 4.71
C LEU A 78 -13.77 9.32 5.47
N ARG A 79 -14.99 9.12 5.97
CA ARG A 79 -15.37 7.86 6.64
C ARG A 79 -15.31 6.66 5.70
N ARG A 80 -15.73 6.82 4.43
CA ARG A 80 -15.58 5.75 3.41
C ARG A 80 -14.12 5.43 3.14
N MET A 81 -13.26 6.44 3.03
CA MET A 81 -11.82 6.24 2.88
C MET A 81 -11.23 5.52 4.10
N ALA A 82 -11.63 5.91 5.32
CA ALA A 82 -11.15 5.28 6.55
C ALA A 82 -11.57 3.81 6.65
N GLN A 83 -12.80 3.49 6.22
CA GLN A 83 -13.29 2.12 6.13
C GLN A 83 -12.46 1.30 5.13
N ARG A 84 -12.17 1.84 3.95
CA ARG A 84 -11.29 1.19 2.94
C ARG A 84 -9.89 0.93 3.49
N ALA A 85 -9.32 1.91 4.20
CA ALA A 85 -8.03 1.79 4.86
C ALA A 85 -8.00 0.77 6.01
N GLY A 86 -9.16 0.32 6.51
CA GLY A 86 -9.27 -0.51 7.70
C GLY A 86 -8.95 0.24 8.99
N THR A 87 -9.05 1.57 8.99
CA THR A 87 -8.78 2.42 10.16
C THR A 87 -10.06 2.78 10.90
N TYR A 88 -9.95 3.07 12.20
CA TYR A 88 -11.09 3.54 12.97
C TYR A 88 -11.62 4.88 12.45
N ALA A 89 -12.94 4.96 12.25
CA ALA A 89 -13.60 6.20 11.88
C ALA A 89 -13.87 7.04 13.14
N HIS A 90 -13.01 8.02 13.42
CA HIS A 90 -13.25 8.98 14.48
C HIS A 90 -14.61 9.70 14.34
N THR A 91 -15.12 10.22 15.46
CA THR A 91 -16.40 10.95 15.48
C THR A 91 -16.32 12.26 14.71
N THR A 92 -15.21 12.99 14.83
CA THR A 92 -15.00 14.31 14.21
C THR A 92 -14.35 14.24 12.82
N LYS A 93 -14.65 15.22 11.97
CA LYS A 93 -14.09 15.33 10.61
C LYS A 93 -12.56 15.39 10.60
N TYR A 94 -11.99 16.23 11.47
CA TYR A 94 -10.54 16.35 11.63
C TYR A 94 -9.90 15.07 12.18
N GLY A 95 -10.58 14.37 13.11
CA GLY A 95 -10.10 13.09 13.61
C GLY A 95 -9.97 12.05 12.50
N VAL A 96 -11.00 11.91 11.64
CA VAL A 96 -10.95 10.97 10.52
C VAL A 96 -9.84 11.34 9.53
N ALA A 97 -9.67 12.63 9.23
CA ALA A 97 -8.61 13.10 8.36
C ALA A 97 -7.21 12.80 8.92
N ALA A 98 -7.00 13.04 10.22
CA ALA A 98 -5.74 12.72 10.90
C ALA A 98 -5.44 11.22 10.85
N GLY A 99 -6.43 10.37 11.16
CA GLY A 99 -6.28 8.91 11.09
C GLY A 99 -5.91 8.42 9.70
N LEU A 100 -6.47 9.00 8.64
CA LEU A 100 -6.12 8.66 7.25
C LEU A 100 -4.67 9.02 6.89
N LEU A 101 -4.21 10.21 7.28
CA LEU A 101 -2.84 10.63 7.03
C LEU A 101 -1.85 9.80 7.86
N GLN A 102 -2.19 9.50 9.11
CA GLN A 102 -1.41 8.60 9.96
C GLN A 102 -1.28 7.22 9.31
N TRP A 103 -2.39 6.60 8.90
CA TRP A 103 -2.38 5.31 8.21
C TRP A 103 -1.48 5.31 6.97
N ARG A 104 -1.57 6.36 6.14
CA ARG A 104 -0.73 6.50 4.94
C ARG A 104 0.75 6.52 5.31
N ASN A 105 1.11 7.26 6.35
CA ASN A 105 2.49 7.38 6.81
C ASN A 105 3.00 6.06 7.39
N GLU A 106 2.19 5.39 8.22
CA GLU A 106 2.55 4.08 8.78
C GLU A 106 2.67 3.00 7.69
N ALA A 107 1.78 3.00 6.68
CA ALA A 107 1.89 2.09 5.55
C ALA A 107 3.20 2.30 4.78
N ARG A 108 3.64 3.57 4.61
CA ARG A 108 4.95 3.88 4.04
C ARG A 108 6.08 3.33 4.91
N LEU A 109 6.04 3.54 6.22
CA LEU A 109 7.06 3.06 7.15
C LEU A 109 7.17 1.54 7.14
N ARG A 110 6.04 0.81 7.21
CA ARG A 110 6.03 -0.66 7.11
C ARG A 110 6.63 -1.16 5.80
N GLY A 111 6.28 -0.52 4.68
CA GLY A 111 6.83 -0.86 3.37
C GLY A 111 8.34 -0.63 3.28
N GLN A 112 8.83 0.47 3.83
CA GLN A 112 10.27 0.78 3.90
C GLN A 112 11.02 -0.22 4.79
N ALA A 113 10.48 -0.57 5.96
CA ALA A 113 11.06 -1.56 6.85
C ALA A 113 11.21 -2.92 6.15
N PHE A 114 10.16 -3.39 5.48
CA PHE A 114 10.21 -4.64 4.71
C PHE A 114 11.23 -4.58 3.56
N TYR A 115 11.30 -3.46 2.84
CA TYR A 115 12.30 -3.29 1.79
C TYR A 115 13.73 -3.38 2.34
N ILE A 116 14.01 -2.72 3.46
CA ILE A 116 15.33 -2.74 4.13
C ILE A 116 15.67 -4.16 4.60
N GLU A 117 14.71 -4.87 5.17
CA GLU A 117 14.86 -6.27 5.61
C GLU A 117 15.30 -7.16 4.44
N VAL A 118 14.60 -7.06 3.29
CA VAL A 118 14.93 -7.83 2.08
C VAL A 118 16.30 -7.47 1.53
N GLN A 119 16.67 -6.19 1.49
CA GLN A 119 18.00 -5.77 1.01
C GLN A 119 19.11 -6.27 1.94
N THR A 120 18.91 -6.19 3.25
CA THR A 120 19.86 -6.67 4.25
C THR A 120 20.06 -8.18 4.12
N ALA A 121 18.98 -8.96 4.03
CA ALA A 121 19.04 -10.40 3.83
C ALA A 121 19.80 -10.79 2.55
N ARG A 122 19.56 -10.05 1.45
CA ARG A 122 20.26 -10.26 0.18
C ARG A 122 21.76 -9.94 0.27
N ALA A 123 22.15 -8.94 1.07
CA ALA A 123 23.54 -8.58 1.27
C ALA A 123 24.30 -9.65 2.08
N THR A 124 23.62 -10.29 3.04
CA THR A 124 24.18 -11.37 3.87
C THR A 124 24.22 -12.73 3.16
N MET A 125 23.51 -12.91 2.04
CA MET A 125 23.56 -14.15 1.26
C MET A 125 24.91 -14.30 0.52
N PRO A 126 25.51 -15.51 0.52
CA PRO A 126 26.72 -15.81 -0.24
C PRO A 126 26.49 -15.56 -1.74
N ARG A 127 27.53 -15.09 -2.43
CA ARG A 127 27.45 -14.53 -3.81
C ARG A 127 26.77 -15.45 -4.84
N GLN A 128 26.81 -16.77 -4.62
CA GLN A 128 26.24 -17.78 -5.51
C GLN A 128 24.69 -17.84 -5.48
N GLU A 129 24.04 -17.33 -4.42
CA GLU A 129 22.58 -17.40 -4.24
C GLU A 129 21.85 -16.10 -4.61
N ARG A 130 22.57 -15.05 -5.01
CA ARG A 130 22.00 -13.70 -5.25
C ARG A 130 21.20 -13.55 -6.56
N MET A 131 20.90 -14.66 -7.23
CA MET A 131 20.43 -14.72 -8.62
C MET A 131 18.91 -14.68 -8.81
N PHE A 132 18.12 -14.37 -7.77
CA PHE A 132 16.66 -14.22 -7.85
C PHE A 132 16.20 -12.81 -7.44
#